data_AF-A0A1Q7HWM8-F1
#
_entry.id   AF-A0A1Q7HWM8-F1
#
_cell.length_a   1.000
_cell.length_b   1.000
_cell.length_c   1.000
_cell.angle_alpha   90.00
_cell.angle_beta   90.00
_cell.angle_gamma   90.00
#
_symmetry.space_group_name_H-M   'P 1'
#
loop_
_entity.id
_entity.type
_entity.pdbx_description
1 polymer ?
#
loop_
_entity_poly.entity_id
_entity_poly.type
_entity_poly.pdbx_seq_one_letter_code
_entity_poly.pdbx_strand_id
1 'polypeptide(L)'
;MLFAIFIPLALAARQGDRRAQVVLVPLMTLWANVHGGFVVGVVLLIVLGFEAALFAPVIRRRFLGFAALAILATFLNPLGAGAYASPEWHFTNPPRFIQEWGLPDVTTFPGLLYAVTLLGALALATLAPSGRTSDVAVVAPLAFLSLSALRQMPLFALASAPFLADRLSTLLPRLAPPLAAREPWRLAVPLAGLVLVASLATAPREPDISGYPAGALDALRPRNGALFNDYDWGGFLIWNAPEHPVFIDGRLVPYIGTVLDDYREAIAAHPRWREVLDRWHIGLVLVRPTSALAVRLQDAGWSIAYSDDDTVLFSRP
;
A
#
# COMPACT_ATOMS: atom_id res chain seq x y z
N MET A 1 -9.02 -0.67 -5.98
CA MET A 1 -10.42 -0.48 -6.43
C MET A 1 -11.42 -1.29 -5.63
N LEU A 2 -11.22 -2.60 -5.40
CA LEU A 2 -12.19 -3.44 -4.65
C LEU A 2 -12.49 -2.94 -3.22
N PHE A 3 -11.47 -2.45 -2.50
CA PHE A 3 -11.65 -1.85 -1.17
C PHE A 3 -12.62 -0.65 -1.17
N ALA A 4 -12.52 0.23 -2.17
CA ALA A 4 -13.39 1.40 -2.28
C ALA A 4 -14.86 1.03 -2.55
N ILE A 5 -15.10 -0.10 -3.21
CA ILE A 5 -16.44 -0.68 -3.41
C ILE A 5 -16.91 -1.40 -2.14
N PHE A 6 -15.99 -2.11 -1.47
CA PHE A 6 -16.27 -2.89 -0.27
C PHE A 6 -16.80 -2.02 0.88
N ILE A 7 -16.17 -0.87 1.19
CA ILE A 7 -16.58 -0.03 2.34
C ILE A 7 -18.06 0.37 2.30
N PRO A 8 -18.58 1.02 1.23
CA PRO A 8 -19.97 1.43 1.21
C PRO A 8 -20.93 0.23 1.25
N LEU A 9 -20.56 -0.90 0.62
CA LEU A 9 -21.36 -2.13 0.71
C LEU A 9 -21.37 -2.72 2.12
N ALA A 10 -20.23 -2.76 2.81
CA ALA A 10 -20.13 -3.25 4.18
C ALA A 10 -20.97 -2.39 5.14
N LEU A 11 -20.91 -1.06 4.99
CA LEU A 11 -21.73 -0.11 5.77
C LEU A 11 -23.23 -0.23 5.44
N ALA A 12 -23.61 -0.41 4.17
CA ALA A 12 -25.00 -0.61 3.76
C ALA A 12 -25.55 -1.96 4.26
N ALA A 13 -24.76 -3.03 4.12
CA ALA A 13 -25.08 -4.35 4.65
C ALA A 13 -25.27 -4.30 6.17
N ARG A 14 -24.42 -3.52 6.87
CA ARG A 14 -24.52 -3.25 8.30
C ARG A 14 -25.73 -2.41 8.67
N GLN A 15 -26.30 -1.62 7.76
CA GLN A 15 -27.57 -0.90 7.95
C GLN A 15 -28.81 -1.73 7.60
N GLY A 16 -28.62 -2.95 7.12
CA GLY A 16 -29.72 -3.85 6.79
C GLY A 16 -30.09 -3.89 5.30
N ASP A 17 -29.26 -3.35 4.41
CA ASP A 17 -29.44 -3.54 2.97
C ASP A 17 -29.17 -5.00 2.57
N ARG A 18 -30.19 -5.69 2.04
CA ARG A 18 -30.09 -7.08 1.62
C ARG A 18 -29.26 -7.26 0.35
N ARG A 19 -29.33 -6.32 -0.59
CA ARG A 19 -28.55 -6.38 -1.84
C ARG A 19 -27.08 -6.26 -1.52
N ALA A 20 -26.71 -5.33 -0.64
CA ALA A 20 -25.33 -5.17 -0.20
C ALA A 20 -24.79 -6.44 0.47
N GLN A 21 -25.59 -7.10 1.32
CA GLN A 21 -25.24 -8.40 1.90
C GLN A 21 -24.99 -9.44 0.82
N VAL A 22 -25.91 -9.64 -0.14
CA VAL A 22 -25.71 -10.64 -1.18
C VAL A 22 -24.48 -10.35 -2.05
N VAL A 23 -24.23 -9.09 -2.41
CA VAL A 23 -23.12 -8.69 -3.29
C VAL A 23 -21.75 -8.81 -2.61
N LEU A 24 -21.67 -8.65 -1.30
CA LEU A 24 -20.38 -8.75 -0.61
C LEU A 24 -19.80 -10.18 -0.64
N VAL A 25 -20.62 -11.24 -0.72
CA VAL A 25 -20.10 -12.63 -0.82
C VAL A 25 -19.25 -12.82 -2.10
N PRO A 26 -19.78 -12.62 -3.32
CA PRO A 26 -18.98 -12.75 -4.53
C PRO A 26 -17.87 -11.70 -4.62
N LEU A 27 -18.05 -10.50 -4.03
CA LEU A 27 -16.98 -9.51 -3.96
C LEU A 27 -15.79 -10.01 -3.15
N MET A 28 -16.03 -10.61 -1.98
CA MET A 28 -14.97 -11.17 -1.13
C MET A 28 -14.28 -12.38 -1.79
N THR A 29 -15.04 -13.24 -2.48
CA THR A 29 -14.45 -14.32 -3.28
C THR A 29 -13.56 -13.77 -4.39
N LEU A 30 -14.05 -12.83 -5.19
CA LEU A 30 -13.27 -12.20 -6.26
C LEU A 30 -12.01 -11.54 -5.70
N TRP A 31 -12.13 -10.81 -4.59
CA TRP A 31 -11.02 -10.11 -4.00
C TRP A 31 -9.93 -11.07 -3.49
N ALA A 32 -10.31 -12.16 -2.83
CA ALA A 32 -9.36 -13.18 -2.37
C ALA A 32 -8.59 -13.86 -3.52
N ASN A 33 -9.17 -13.92 -4.72
CA ASN A 33 -8.51 -14.48 -5.90
C ASN A 33 -7.61 -13.48 -6.65
N VAL A 34 -7.83 -12.17 -6.47
CA VAL A 34 -7.12 -11.13 -7.25
C VAL A 34 -6.05 -10.41 -6.44
N HIS A 35 -6.22 -10.26 -5.12
CA HIS A 35 -5.32 -9.42 -4.32
C HIS A 35 -5.33 -9.76 -2.83
N GLY A 36 -4.14 -9.91 -2.22
CA GLY A 36 -3.96 -10.26 -0.79
C GLY A 36 -4.54 -9.25 0.22
N GLY A 37 -4.84 -8.04 -0.23
CA GLY A 37 -5.53 -7.01 0.55
C GLY A 37 -6.96 -7.36 1.01
N PHE A 38 -7.54 -8.47 0.55
CA PHE A 38 -8.85 -8.96 1.01
C PHE A 38 -8.90 -9.19 2.53
N VAL A 39 -7.76 -9.45 3.17
CA VAL A 39 -7.63 -9.62 4.62
C VAL A 39 -8.12 -8.37 5.38
N VAL A 40 -7.92 -7.17 4.82
CA VAL A 40 -8.49 -5.94 5.40
C VAL A 40 -10.03 -6.01 5.43
N GLY A 41 -10.65 -6.53 4.36
CA GLY A 41 -12.09 -6.75 4.30
C GLY A 41 -12.57 -7.76 5.35
N VAL A 42 -11.84 -8.86 5.55
CA VAL A 42 -12.13 -9.85 6.60
C VAL A 42 -12.10 -9.21 8.00
N VAL A 43 -11.03 -8.47 8.32
CA VAL A 43 -10.89 -7.77 9.61
C VAL A 43 -12.06 -6.80 9.81
N LEU A 44 -12.41 -6.01 8.79
CA LEU A 44 -13.52 -5.05 8.89
C LEU A 44 -14.87 -5.76 9.07
N LEU A 45 -15.13 -6.89 8.41
CA LEU A 45 -16.36 -7.68 8.63
C LEU A 45 -16.43 -8.24 10.05
N ILE A 46 -15.31 -8.66 10.62
CA ILE A 46 -15.22 -9.12 12.02
C ILE A 46 -15.52 -7.97 12.98
N VAL A 47 -14.85 -6.83 12.81
CA VAL A 47 -15.05 -5.65 13.67
C VAL A 47 -16.49 -5.13 13.59
N LEU A 48 -17.05 -5.02 12.38
CA LEU A 48 -18.45 -4.68 12.18
C LEU A 48 -19.40 -5.75 12.77
N GLY A 49 -18.98 -7.01 12.79
CA GLY A 49 -19.74 -8.12 13.38
C GLY A 49 -19.85 -7.98 14.90
N PHE A 50 -18.72 -7.72 15.56
CA PHE A 50 -18.69 -7.41 17.00
C PHE A 50 -19.51 -6.16 17.32
N GLU A 51 -19.35 -5.10 16.55
CA GLU A 51 -20.11 -3.87 16.72
C GLU A 51 -21.62 -4.13 16.53
N ALA A 52 -22.04 -4.88 15.50
CA ALA A 52 -23.42 -5.29 15.30
C ALA A 52 -23.96 -6.13 16.46
N ALA A 53 -23.11 -6.97 17.05
CA ALA A 53 -23.49 -7.85 18.14
C ALA A 53 -23.88 -7.09 19.41
N LEU A 54 -23.19 -5.98 19.66
CA LEU A 54 -23.36 -5.11 20.82
C LEU A 54 -24.45 -4.06 20.59
N PHE A 55 -24.51 -3.44 19.41
CA PHE A 55 -25.26 -2.20 19.19
C PHE A 55 -26.42 -2.32 18.19
N ALA A 56 -26.63 -3.47 17.53
CA ALA A 56 -27.73 -3.65 16.59
C ALA A 56 -28.46 -5.00 16.73
N PRO A 57 -29.20 -5.21 17.84
CA PRO A 57 -29.83 -6.49 18.16
C PRO A 57 -30.81 -6.97 17.07
N VAL A 58 -31.48 -6.04 16.38
CA VAL A 58 -32.48 -6.34 15.34
C VAL A 58 -31.87 -7.04 14.12
N ILE A 59 -30.68 -6.62 13.69
CA ILE A 59 -30.04 -7.13 12.46
C ILE A 59 -28.81 -8.00 12.73
N ARG A 60 -28.36 -8.11 13.99
CA ARG A 60 -27.19 -8.88 14.44
C ARG A 60 -27.11 -10.26 13.79
N ARG A 61 -28.12 -11.11 13.97
CA ARG A 61 -28.07 -12.50 13.50
C ARG A 61 -27.88 -12.57 11.99
N ARG A 62 -28.58 -11.71 11.26
CA ARG A 62 -28.52 -11.66 9.80
C ARG A 62 -27.17 -11.12 9.31
N PHE A 63 -26.68 -10.04 9.93
CA PHE A 63 -25.38 -9.46 9.59
C PHE A 63 -24.26 -10.45 9.88
N LEU A 64 -24.25 -11.09 11.06
CA LEU A 64 -23.26 -12.10 11.43
C LEU A 64 -23.29 -13.30 10.47
N GLY A 65 -24.47 -13.81 10.11
CA GLY A 65 -24.60 -14.91 9.16
C GLY A 65 -24.01 -14.58 7.79
N PHE A 66 -24.32 -13.39 7.27
CA PHE A 66 -23.76 -12.93 6.00
C PHE A 66 -22.24 -12.63 6.11
N ALA A 67 -21.78 -11.98 7.18
CA ALA A 67 -20.36 -11.70 7.38
C ALA A 67 -19.55 -12.99 7.47
N ALA A 68 -20.05 -14.00 8.20
CA ALA A 68 -19.45 -15.33 8.24
C ALA A 68 -19.41 -15.97 6.84
N LEU A 69 -20.50 -15.90 6.08
CA LEU A 69 -20.54 -16.43 4.71
C LEU A 69 -19.53 -15.72 3.79
N ALA A 70 -19.42 -14.39 3.86
CA ALA A 70 -18.48 -13.63 3.06
C ALA A 70 -17.02 -13.92 3.44
N ILE A 71 -16.72 -14.13 4.73
CA ILE A 71 -15.40 -14.55 5.19
C ILE A 71 -15.10 -15.97 4.68
N LEU A 72 -16.02 -16.91 4.84
CA LEU A 72 -15.87 -18.28 4.33
C LEU A 72 -15.70 -18.30 2.80
N ALA A 73 -16.34 -17.39 2.08
CA ALA A 73 -16.24 -17.28 0.64
C ALA A 73 -14.84 -16.84 0.15
N THR A 74 -13.99 -16.28 1.02
CA THR A 74 -12.59 -15.98 0.68
C THR A 74 -11.74 -17.24 0.52
N PHE A 75 -12.14 -18.38 1.12
CA PHE A 75 -11.46 -19.67 0.96
C PHE A 75 -11.74 -20.31 -0.41
N LEU A 76 -12.68 -19.76 -1.19
CA LEU A 76 -12.94 -20.18 -2.57
C LEU A 76 -11.89 -19.59 -3.51
N ASN A 77 -10.64 -19.99 -3.32
CA ASN A 77 -9.49 -19.62 -4.15
C ASN A 77 -8.54 -20.83 -4.28
N PRO A 78 -7.64 -20.89 -5.28
CA PRO A 78 -6.75 -22.04 -5.50
C PRO A 78 -5.86 -22.41 -4.30
N LEU A 79 -5.52 -21.45 -3.44
CA LEU A 79 -4.69 -21.65 -2.25
C LEU A 79 -5.51 -21.97 -1.00
N GLY A 80 -6.85 -21.84 -1.03
CA GLY A 80 -7.72 -22.01 0.14
C GLY A 80 -7.26 -21.16 1.32
N ALA A 81 -6.96 -21.81 2.45
CA ALA A 81 -6.41 -21.15 3.65
C ALA A 81 -4.98 -20.61 3.45
N GLY A 82 -4.20 -21.17 2.52
CA GLY A 82 -2.85 -20.71 2.21
C GLY A 82 -2.81 -19.26 1.69
N ALA A 83 -3.93 -18.72 1.18
CA ALA A 83 -4.04 -17.33 0.77
C ALA A 83 -3.78 -16.32 1.91
N TYR A 84 -3.90 -16.74 3.17
CA TYR A 84 -3.65 -15.90 4.35
C TYR A 84 -2.18 -15.83 4.75
N ALA A 85 -1.35 -16.81 4.36
CA ALA A 85 0.04 -16.91 4.82
C ALA A 85 0.90 -15.73 4.37
N SER A 86 0.72 -15.27 3.12
CA SER A 86 1.48 -14.12 2.60
C SER A 86 1.10 -12.81 3.30
N PRO A 87 -0.18 -12.39 3.37
CA PRO A 87 -0.56 -11.20 4.14
C PRO A 87 -0.15 -11.24 5.62
N GLU A 88 -0.23 -12.40 6.26
CA GLU A 88 0.19 -12.61 7.66
C GLU A 88 1.69 -12.35 7.85
N TRP A 89 2.53 -12.96 7.00
CA TRP A 89 3.98 -12.79 7.05
C TRP A 89 4.37 -11.32 6.92
N HIS A 90 3.76 -10.63 5.96
CA HIS A 90 3.98 -9.23 5.70
C HIS A 90 3.54 -8.29 6.83
N PHE A 91 2.49 -8.67 7.57
CA PHE A 91 2.03 -7.88 8.71
C PHE A 91 2.93 -8.09 9.94
N THR A 92 3.37 -9.32 10.18
CA THR A 92 4.20 -9.69 11.34
C THR A 92 5.68 -9.36 11.15
N ASN A 93 6.19 -9.47 9.93
CA ASN A 93 7.58 -9.23 9.54
C ASN A 93 7.66 -8.32 8.31
N PRO A 94 7.22 -7.05 8.42
CA PRO A 94 7.22 -6.15 7.27
C PRO A 94 8.65 -5.92 6.77
N PRO A 95 8.89 -6.00 5.45
CA PRO A 95 10.19 -5.75 4.85
C PRO A 95 10.52 -4.25 4.88
N ARG A 96 10.92 -3.73 6.05
CA ARG A 96 11.16 -2.30 6.31
C ARG A 96 12.25 -1.66 5.44
N PHE A 97 13.08 -2.48 4.79
CA PHE A 97 14.09 -2.02 3.84
C PHE A 97 13.47 -1.58 2.50
N ILE A 98 12.20 -1.90 2.26
CA ILE A 98 11.44 -1.46 1.09
C ILE A 98 10.63 -0.23 1.50
N GLN A 99 10.77 0.86 0.74
CA GLN A 99 10.19 2.16 1.08
C GLN A 99 8.68 2.09 1.36
N GLU A 100 7.90 1.38 0.53
CA GLU A 100 6.43 1.29 0.70
C GLU A 100 5.95 0.66 2.01
N TRP A 101 6.83 -0.09 2.70
CA TRP A 101 6.61 -0.70 4.01
C TRP A 101 7.14 0.14 5.17
N GLY A 102 7.79 1.27 4.87
CA GLY A 102 8.23 2.26 5.84
C GLY A 102 7.05 2.95 6.53
N LEU A 103 7.31 3.59 7.67
CA LEU A 103 6.30 4.35 8.40
C LEU A 103 5.91 5.63 7.64
N PRO A 104 4.70 6.16 7.88
CA PRO A 104 4.31 7.50 7.45
C PRO A 104 5.37 8.58 7.71
N ASP A 105 5.86 9.23 6.65
CA ASP A 105 6.77 10.37 6.74
C ASP A 105 6.02 11.69 6.58
N VAL A 106 5.75 12.34 7.72
CA VAL A 106 5.01 13.61 7.81
C VAL A 106 5.76 14.82 7.25
N THR A 107 7.05 14.68 6.92
CA THR A 107 7.83 15.74 6.26
C THR A 107 7.52 15.83 4.77
N THR A 108 7.02 14.74 4.19
CA THR A 108 6.54 14.71 2.80
C THR A 108 5.13 15.32 2.71
N PHE A 109 4.79 15.90 1.56
CA PHE A 109 3.44 16.44 1.33
C PHE A 109 2.33 15.38 1.52
N PRO A 110 2.43 14.14 0.97
CA PRO A 110 1.44 13.10 1.22
C PRO A 110 1.31 12.73 2.70
N GLY A 111 2.43 12.62 3.42
CA GLY A 111 2.42 12.29 4.85
C GLY A 111 1.86 13.41 5.71
N LEU A 112 2.11 14.68 5.36
CA LEU A 112 1.50 15.83 6.02
C LEU A 112 -0.02 15.82 5.83
N LEU A 113 -0.51 15.62 4.59
CA LEU A 113 -1.94 15.50 4.31
C LEU A 113 -2.58 14.35 5.08
N TYR A 114 -1.91 13.20 5.15
CA TYR A 114 -2.32 12.07 5.98
C TYR A 114 -2.43 12.46 7.45
N ALA A 115 -1.41 13.11 8.02
CA ALA A 115 -1.39 13.52 9.42
C ALA A 115 -2.54 14.50 9.75
N VAL A 116 -2.77 15.50 8.89
CA VAL A 116 -3.89 16.44 9.03
C VAL A 116 -5.23 15.70 8.97
N THR A 117 -5.38 14.75 8.05
CA THR A 117 -6.61 13.95 7.90
C THR A 117 -6.85 13.08 9.13
N LEU A 118 -5.80 12.45 9.66
CA LEU A 118 -5.86 11.62 10.86
C LEU A 118 -6.24 12.43 12.09
N LEU A 119 -5.54 13.54 12.33
CA LEU A 119 -5.82 14.43 13.45
C LEU A 119 -7.22 15.05 13.33
N GLY A 120 -7.64 15.43 12.13
CA GLY A 120 -8.99 15.92 11.86
C GLY A 120 -10.06 14.87 12.16
N ALA A 121 -9.84 13.61 11.76
CA ALA A 121 -10.76 12.51 12.07
C ALA A 121 -10.85 12.25 13.57
N LEU A 122 -9.73 12.27 14.29
CA LEU A 122 -9.70 12.10 15.74
C LEU A 122 -10.39 13.27 16.47
N ALA A 123 -10.12 14.51 16.08
CA ALA A 123 -10.77 15.69 16.64
C ALA A 123 -12.29 15.71 16.37
N LEU A 124 -12.71 15.35 15.16
CA LEU A 124 -14.13 15.29 14.82
C LEU A 124 -14.84 14.11 15.51
N ALA A 125 -14.13 13.01 15.80
CA ALA A 125 -14.67 11.90 16.59
C ALA A 125 -14.99 12.30 18.03
N THR A 126 -14.25 13.25 18.61
CA THR A 126 -14.45 13.73 19.99
C THR A 126 -15.39 14.93 20.09
N LEU A 127 -15.36 15.83 19.10
CA LEU A 127 -16.10 17.09 19.12
C LEU A 127 -17.51 17.00 18.50
N ALA A 128 -17.75 16.06 17.58
CA ALA A 128 -19.06 15.87 16.98
C ALA A 128 -19.97 15.02 17.88
N PRO A 129 -21.30 15.26 17.92
CA PRO A 129 -22.25 14.39 18.60
C PRO A 129 -22.09 12.92 18.17
N SER A 130 -22.53 11.98 19.01
CA SER A 130 -22.41 10.53 18.79
C SER A 130 -22.76 10.15 17.35
N GLY A 131 -21.77 9.66 16.61
CA GLY A 131 -21.96 9.14 15.25
C GLY A 131 -22.37 7.70 15.30
N ARG A 132 -22.57 7.12 14.12
CA ARG A 132 -22.83 5.68 14.04
C ARG A 132 -21.59 4.95 14.53
N THR A 133 -21.79 4.05 15.48
CA THR A 133 -20.75 3.16 16.00
C THR A 133 -20.07 2.36 14.89
N SER A 134 -20.80 2.07 13.80
CA SER A 134 -20.28 1.44 12.59
C SER A 134 -19.18 2.26 11.89
N ASP A 135 -19.24 3.59 11.93
CA ASP A 135 -18.27 4.42 11.24
C ASP A 135 -16.93 4.42 12.00
N VAL A 136 -17.00 4.51 13.33
CA VAL A 136 -15.83 4.35 14.21
C VAL A 136 -15.24 2.95 14.06
N ALA A 137 -16.08 1.92 13.98
CA ALA A 137 -15.68 0.53 13.76
C ALA A 137 -14.94 0.31 12.42
N VAL A 138 -15.13 1.16 11.42
CA VAL A 138 -14.36 1.12 10.16
C VAL A 138 -13.13 2.02 10.23
N VAL A 139 -13.28 3.26 10.70
CA VAL A 139 -12.22 4.27 10.68
C VAL A 139 -11.09 3.92 11.65
N ALA A 140 -11.39 3.44 12.87
CA ALA A 140 -10.36 3.21 13.89
C ALA A 140 -9.36 2.10 13.52
N PRO A 141 -9.78 0.90 13.06
CA PRO A 141 -8.84 -0.12 12.62
C PRO A 141 -7.98 0.33 11.43
N LEU A 142 -8.56 1.12 10.52
CA LEU A 142 -7.84 1.62 9.35
C LEU A 142 -6.89 2.76 9.69
N ALA A 143 -7.24 3.60 10.67
CA ALA A 143 -6.32 4.58 11.25
C ALA A 143 -5.09 3.87 11.83
N PHE A 144 -5.31 2.84 12.64
CA PHE A 144 -4.22 2.03 13.18
C PHE A 144 -3.38 1.36 12.05
N LEU A 145 -4.03 0.73 11.08
CA LEU A 145 -3.35 0.09 9.95
C LEU A 145 -2.53 1.10 9.14
N SER A 146 -3.04 2.31 8.94
CA SER A 146 -2.35 3.36 8.18
C SER A 146 -1.06 3.86 8.83
N LEU A 147 -0.93 3.73 10.16
CA LEU A 147 0.31 4.03 10.87
C LEU A 147 1.40 2.97 10.64
N SER A 148 1.02 1.77 10.19
CA SER A 148 1.96 0.65 10.06
C SER A 148 2.85 0.74 8.82
N ALA A 149 2.35 1.30 7.71
CA ALA A 149 3.08 1.41 6.45
C ALA A 149 2.53 2.52 5.53
N LEU A 150 3.41 3.20 4.77
CA LEU A 150 3.07 4.26 3.81
C LEU A 150 1.95 3.86 2.85
N ARG A 151 2.05 2.66 2.28
CA ARG A 151 1.06 2.13 1.33
C ARG A 151 -0.34 1.87 1.91
N GLN A 152 -0.50 1.94 3.24
CA GLN A 152 -1.79 1.77 3.92
C GLN A 152 -2.53 3.10 4.11
N MET A 153 -1.86 4.25 3.97
CA MET A 153 -2.49 5.58 4.08
C MET A 153 -3.73 5.76 3.20
N PRO A 154 -3.74 5.31 1.92
CA PRO A 154 -4.90 5.51 1.06
C PRO A 154 -6.16 4.78 1.56
N LEU A 155 -6.00 3.65 2.26
CA LEU A 155 -7.13 2.91 2.82
C LEU A 155 -7.83 3.73 3.91
N PHE A 156 -7.05 4.37 4.78
CA PHE A 156 -7.58 5.27 5.80
C PHE A 156 -8.26 6.48 5.16
N ALA A 157 -7.61 7.14 4.19
CA ALA A 157 -8.18 8.31 3.52
C ALA A 157 -9.55 8.02 2.89
N LEU A 158 -9.70 6.87 2.21
CA LEU A 158 -10.97 6.43 1.62
C LEU A 158 -12.04 6.15 2.68
N ALA A 159 -11.66 5.52 3.79
CA ALA A 159 -12.59 5.16 4.85
C ALA A 159 -13.01 6.36 5.72
N SER A 160 -12.10 7.30 5.96
CA SER A 160 -12.37 8.49 6.76
C SER A 160 -13.21 9.51 5.99
N ALA A 161 -13.17 9.53 4.65
CA ALA A 161 -13.91 10.51 3.85
C ALA A 161 -15.42 10.62 4.18
N PRO A 162 -16.22 9.53 4.19
CA PRO A 162 -17.64 9.63 4.55
C PRO A 162 -17.84 10.03 6.01
N PHE A 163 -16.99 9.55 6.92
CA PHE A 163 -17.04 9.91 8.33
C PHE A 163 -16.79 11.41 8.55
N LEU A 164 -15.74 11.95 7.93
CA LEU A 164 -15.38 13.36 7.98
C LEU A 164 -16.50 14.22 7.39
N ALA A 165 -17.06 13.82 6.24
CA ALA A 165 -18.15 14.54 5.60
C ALA A 165 -19.40 14.62 6.49
N ASP A 166 -19.80 13.50 7.11
CA ASP A 166 -20.93 13.47 8.05
C ASP A 166 -20.69 14.39 9.26
N ARG A 167 -19.51 14.30 9.88
CA ARG A 167 -19.17 15.12 11.05
C ARG A 167 -19.11 16.61 10.73
N LEU A 168 -18.48 16.96 9.62
CA LEU A 168 -18.41 18.34 9.16
C LEU A 168 -19.81 18.87 8.82
N SER A 169 -20.69 18.07 8.22
CA SER A 169 -22.07 18.49 7.93
C SER A 169 -22.88 18.84 9.18
N THR A 170 -22.56 18.19 10.31
CA THR A 170 -23.21 18.44 11.61
C THR A 170 -22.62 19.65 12.34
N LEU A 171 -21.31 19.87 12.22
CA LEU A 171 -20.60 20.91 12.98
C LEU A 171 -20.50 22.25 12.23
N LEU A 172 -20.34 22.26 10.91
CA LEU A 172 -20.19 23.49 10.12
C LEU A 172 -21.35 24.47 10.32
N PRO A 173 -22.64 24.04 10.34
CA PRO A 173 -23.76 24.96 10.58
C PRO A 173 -23.75 25.64 11.96
N ARG A 174 -22.98 25.11 12.93
CA ARG A 174 -22.81 25.72 14.26
C ARG A 174 -21.76 26.83 14.26
N LEU A 175 -20.82 26.81 13.32
CA LEU A 175 -19.69 27.74 13.24
C LEU A 175 -19.90 28.82 12.19
N ALA A 176 -20.65 28.52 11.13
CA ALA A 176 -21.00 29.46 10.07
C ALA A 176 -22.44 29.18 9.61
N PRO A 177 -23.20 30.21 9.18
CA PRO A 177 -24.50 29.99 8.58
C PRO A 177 -24.33 29.03 7.38
N PRO A 178 -25.15 27.98 7.29
CA PRO A 178 -25.00 27.01 6.21
C PRO A 178 -25.13 27.76 4.88
N LEU A 179 -24.17 27.55 3.97
CA LEU A 179 -24.37 27.89 2.56
C LEU A 179 -25.64 27.15 2.14
N ALA A 180 -26.69 27.91 1.81
CA ALA A 180 -28.02 27.38 1.48
C ALA A 180 -28.01 26.67 0.11
N ALA A 181 -27.11 25.71 -0.10
CA ALA A 181 -27.18 24.81 -1.21
C ALA A 181 -28.30 23.81 -0.93
N ARG A 182 -29.52 24.12 -1.39
CA ARG A 182 -30.66 23.20 -1.36
C ARG A 182 -30.35 21.86 -2.04
N GLU A 183 -29.35 21.86 -2.93
CA GLU A 183 -28.87 20.70 -3.67
C GLU A 183 -27.33 20.67 -3.69
N PRO A 184 -26.67 20.06 -2.68
CA PRO A 184 -25.20 20.07 -2.55
C PRO A 184 -24.49 19.41 -3.74
N TRP A 185 -25.16 18.50 -4.46
CA TRP A 185 -24.64 17.88 -5.68
C TRP A 185 -24.37 18.88 -6.80
N ARG A 186 -25.08 20.03 -6.84
CA ARG A 186 -24.85 21.09 -7.84
C ARG A 186 -23.51 21.79 -7.68
N LEU A 187 -22.89 21.72 -6.50
CA LEU A 187 -21.52 22.20 -6.26
C LEU A 187 -20.52 21.04 -6.29
N ALA A 188 -20.89 19.89 -5.73
CA ALA A 188 -20.01 18.73 -5.65
C ALA A 188 -19.66 18.17 -7.05
N VAL A 189 -20.62 18.09 -7.99
CA VAL A 189 -20.37 17.56 -9.33
C VAL A 189 -19.44 18.48 -10.14
N PRO A 190 -19.67 19.80 -10.25
CA PRO A 190 -18.72 20.69 -10.91
C PRO A 190 -17.36 20.72 -10.23
N LEU A 191 -17.28 20.67 -8.89
CA LEU A 191 -16.01 20.63 -8.19
C LEU A 191 -15.26 19.33 -8.47
N ALA A 192 -15.94 18.18 -8.43
CA ALA A 192 -15.35 16.90 -8.80
C ALA A 192 -14.91 16.90 -10.27
N GLY A 193 -15.70 17.49 -11.16
CA GLY A 193 -15.36 17.70 -12.57
C GLY A 193 -14.13 18.60 -12.73
N LEU A 194 -14.03 19.69 -11.99
CA LEU A 194 -12.88 20.59 -11.99
C LEU A 194 -11.63 19.88 -11.46
N VAL A 195 -11.74 19.14 -10.35
CA VAL A 195 -10.63 18.35 -9.80
C VAL A 195 -10.20 17.29 -10.81
N LEU A 196 -11.13 16.61 -11.49
CA LEU A 196 -10.82 15.65 -12.53
C LEU A 196 -10.12 16.31 -13.73
N VAL A 197 -10.65 17.42 -14.25
CA VAL A 197 -10.07 18.16 -15.37
C VAL A 197 -8.68 18.69 -14.99
N ALA A 198 -8.52 19.28 -13.81
CA ALA A 198 -7.23 19.72 -13.31
C ALA A 198 -6.27 18.55 -13.19
N SER A 199 -6.70 17.43 -12.61
CA SER A 199 -5.88 16.21 -12.49
C SER A 199 -5.47 15.67 -13.86
N LEU A 200 -6.36 15.65 -14.85
CA LEU A 200 -6.05 15.20 -16.21
C LEU A 200 -5.15 16.20 -16.96
N ALA A 201 -5.28 17.50 -16.70
CA ALA A 201 -4.48 18.54 -17.31
C ALA A 201 -3.06 18.62 -16.72
N THR A 202 -2.90 18.29 -15.43
CA THR A 202 -1.60 18.31 -14.72
C THR A 202 -0.98 16.93 -14.54
N ALA A 203 -1.71 15.84 -14.84
CA ALA A 203 -1.17 14.50 -14.76
C ALA A 203 0.08 14.39 -15.66
N PRO A 204 1.18 13.85 -15.13
CA PRO A 204 2.36 13.62 -15.94
C PRO A 204 2.00 12.68 -17.09
N ARG A 205 2.38 13.06 -18.32
CA ARG A 205 2.15 12.26 -19.53
C ARG A 205 3.19 11.16 -19.72
N GLU A 206 4.35 11.34 -19.11
CA GLU A 206 5.45 10.40 -19.12
C GLU A 206 5.80 10.02 -17.68
N PRO A 207 6.26 8.77 -17.44
CA PRO A 207 6.75 8.38 -16.13
C PRO A 207 7.93 9.26 -15.73
N ASP A 208 7.94 9.71 -14.48
CA ASP A 208 9.13 10.32 -13.91
C ASP A 208 10.20 9.23 -13.69
N ILE A 209 11.25 9.28 -14.50
CA ILE A 209 12.36 8.33 -14.43
C ILE A 209 13.59 8.89 -13.68
N SER A 210 13.49 10.08 -13.07
CA SER A 210 14.62 10.74 -12.41
C SER A 210 15.23 9.92 -11.27
N GLY A 211 14.42 9.11 -10.57
CA GLY A 211 14.89 8.23 -9.49
C GLY A 211 15.48 6.88 -9.93
N TYR A 212 15.64 6.65 -11.24
CA TYR A 212 16.11 5.38 -11.81
C TYR A 212 17.50 5.50 -12.45
N PRO A 213 18.25 4.40 -12.58
CA PRO A 213 19.64 4.41 -13.02
C PRO A 213 19.77 4.52 -14.55
N ALA A 214 19.08 5.49 -15.16
CA ALA A 214 19.05 5.67 -16.60
C ALA A 214 20.44 5.99 -17.18
N GLY A 215 21.24 6.78 -16.45
CA GLY A 215 22.61 7.12 -16.86
C GLY A 215 23.56 5.93 -16.92
N ALA A 216 23.30 4.88 -16.15
CA ALA A 216 24.15 3.68 -16.10
C ALA A 216 23.87 2.69 -17.24
N LEU A 217 22.79 2.86 -18.02
CA LEU A 217 22.37 1.88 -19.04
C LEU A 217 23.43 1.68 -20.13
N ASP A 218 24.00 2.76 -20.65
CA ASP A 218 25.03 2.68 -21.71
C ASP A 218 26.32 2.02 -21.21
N ALA A 219 26.65 2.20 -19.93
CA ALA A 219 27.76 1.51 -19.30
C ALA A 219 27.42 0.04 -18.97
N LEU A 220 26.17 -0.29 -18.66
CA LEU A 220 25.77 -1.64 -18.31
C LEU A 220 25.78 -2.58 -19.55
N ARG A 221 25.17 -2.14 -20.66
CA ARG A 221 24.97 -2.92 -21.90
C ARG A 221 26.16 -3.75 -22.42
N PRO A 222 27.39 -3.23 -22.51
CA PRO A 222 28.51 -3.99 -23.08
C PRO A 222 29.10 -5.04 -22.12
N ARG A 223 28.64 -5.11 -20.87
CA ARG A 223 29.25 -5.94 -19.82
C ARG A 223 28.60 -7.31 -19.76
N ASN A 224 29.35 -8.29 -19.26
CA ASN A 224 28.86 -9.64 -19.02
C ASN A 224 28.94 -9.93 -17.52
N GLY A 225 28.03 -10.77 -17.03
CA GLY A 225 28.00 -11.21 -15.64
C GLY A 225 26.62 -11.05 -15.00
N ALA A 226 26.38 -11.81 -13.91
CA ALA A 226 25.15 -11.69 -13.16
C ALA A 226 25.09 -10.33 -12.46
N LEU A 227 23.94 -9.64 -12.59
CA LEU A 227 23.71 -8.32 -12.06
C LEU A 227 23.05 -8.40 -10.67
N PHE A 228 23.64 -7.74 -9.69
CA PHE A 228 22.97 -7.37 -8.44
C PHE A 228 22.53 -5.92 -8.52
N ASN A 229 21.24 -5.65 -8.33
CA ASN A 229 20.66 -4.32 -8.45
C ASN A 229 19.95 -3.87 -7.17
N ASP A 230 19.80 -2.56 -6.99
CA ASP A 230 18.89 -1.99 -5.99
C ASP A 230 17.43 -2.45 -6.25
N TYR A 231 16.69 -2.74 -5.17
CA TYR A 231 15.34 -3.30 -5.19
C TYR A 231 14.37 -2.45 -6.01
N ASP A 232 14.44 -1.13 -5.82
CA ASP A 232 13.53 -0.18 -6.44
C ASP A 232 13.77 -0.04 -7.95
N TRP A 233 14.94 -0.47 -8.44
CA TRP A 233 15.34 -0.34 -9.84
C TRP A 233 15.06 -1.58 -10.70
N GLY A 234 14.71 -2.72 -10.08
CA GLY A 234 14.56 -3.99 -10.81
C GLY A 234 13.53 -3.93 -11.93
N GLY A 235 12.37 -3.30 -11.69
CA GLY A 235 11.32 -3.15 -12.72
C GLY A 235 11.77 -2.29 -13.91
N PHE A 236 12.52 -1.23 -13.63
CA PHE A 236 13.09 -0.37 -14.68
C PHE A 236 14.12 -1.11 -15.52
N LEU A 237 14.99 -1.90 -14.89
CA LEU A 237 16.03 -2.67 -15.57
C LEU A 237 15.44 -3.81 -16.41
N ILE A 238 14.38 -4.48 -15.94
CA ILE A 238 13.65 -5.48 -16.75
C ILE A 238 13.17 -4.88 -18.07
N TRP A 239 12.77 -3.61 -18.08
CA TRP A 239 12.29 -2.93 -19.29
C TRP A 239 13.42 -2.39 -20.17
N ASN A 240 14.45 -1.79 -19.58
CA ASN A 240 15.46 -0.99 -20.30
C ASN A 240 16.78 -1.72 -20.56
N ALA A 241 17.04 -2.82 -19.85
CA ALA A 241 18.22 -3.67 -19.97
C ALA A 241 17.83 -5.16 -19.82
N PRO A 242 16.87 -5.69 -20.62
CA PRO A 242 16.38 -7.06 -20.49
C PRO A 242 17.46 -8.14 -20.70
N GLU A 243 18.57 -7.78 -21.34
CA GLU A 243 19.77 -8.61 -21.50
C GLU A 243 20.50 -8.89 -20.17
N HIS A 244 20.22 -8.12 -19.12
CA HIS A 244 20.75 -8.31 -17.76
C HIS A 244 19.65 -8.75 -16.81
N PRO A 245 19.50 -10.06 -16.52
CA PRO A 245 18.57 -10.53 -15.51
C PRO A 245 18.84 -9.87 -14.16
N VAL A 246 17.80 -9.26 -13.59
CA VAL A 246 17.87 -8.59 -12.29
C VAL A 246 17.95 -9.61 -11.16
N PHE A 247 18.68 -9.27 -10.11
CA PHE A 247 18.70 -10.07 -8.88
C PHE A 247 17.35 -10.00 -8.16
N ILE A 248 16.76 -8.80 -8.09
CA ILE A 248 15.48 -8.56 -7.42
C ILE A 248 14.71 -7.39 -8.05
N ASP A 249 13.40 -7.36 -7.87
CA ASP A 249 12.51 -6.26 -8.28
C ASP A 249 11.34 -6.06 -7.31
N GLY A 250 10.61 -4.96 -7.54
CA GLY A 250 9.48 -4.48 -6.73
C GLY A 250 8.33 -5.45 -6.46
N ARG A 251 8.25 -6.61 -7.13
CA ARG A 251 7.12 -7.54 -7.01
C ARG A 251 7.10 -8.33 -5.71
N LEU A 252 8.25 -8.53 -5.05
CA LEU A 252 8.47 -9.29 -3.80
C LEU A 252 8.03 -10.77 -3.82
N VAL A 253 6.77 -11.04 -4.16
CA VAL A 253 6.10 -12.35 -4.18
C VAL A 253 6.84 -13.42 -5.00
N PRO A 254 7.47 -13.12 -6.15
CA PRO A 254 8.21 -14.14 -6.91
C PRO A 254 9.47 -14.66 -6.20
N TYR A 255 10.00 -13.94 -5.22
CA TYR A 255 11.28 -14.21 -4.57
C TYR A 255 11.09 -15.11 -3.34
N ILE A 256 11.11 -16.42 -3.58
CA ILE A 256 10.91 -17.46 -2.56
C ILE A 256 12.23 -17.93 -1.92
N GLY A 257 12.15 -18.63 -0.80
CA GLY A 257 13.31 -19.18 -0.12
C GLY A 257 14.21 -18.10 0.48
N THR A 258 15.52 -18.21 0.27
CA THR A 258 16.52 -17.32 0.90
C THR A 258 16.80 -16.06 0.10
N VAL A 259 16.17 -15.83 -1.06
CA VAL A 259 16.56 -14.74 -1.98
C VAL A 259 16.43 -13.36 -1.31
N LEU A 260 15.35 -13.12 -0.57
CA LEU A 260 15.16 -11.86 0.15
C LEU A 260 16.16 -11.69 1.30
N ASP A 261 16.52 -12.78 1.99
CA ASP A 261 17.50 -12.73 3.08
C ASP A 261 18.91 -12.50 2.53
N ASP A 262 19.25 -13.15 1.43
CA ASP A 262 20.50 -12.95 0.69
C ASP A 262 20.60 -11.52 0.16
N TYR A 263 19.50 -10.97 -0.38
CA TYR A 263 19.43 -9.56 -0.78
C TYR A 263 19.78 -8.64 0.38
N ARG A 264 19.13 -8.84 1.54
CA ARG A 264 19.34 -8.03 2.75
C ARG A 264 20.75 -8.15 3.29
N GLU A 265 21.29 -9.36 3.31
CA GLU A 265 22.66 -9.64 3.71
C GLU A 265 23.65 -8.88 2.84
N ALA A 266 23.44 -8.88 1.52
CA ALA A 266 24.30 -8.19 0.56
C ALA A 266 24.14 -6.66 0.62
N ILE A 267 22.93 -6.11 0.46
CA ILE A 267 22.71 -4.66 0.34
C ILE A 267 23.07 -3.88 1.61
N ALA A 268 22.84 -4.49 2.78
CA ALA A 268 23.24 -3.92 4.08
C ALA A 268 24.70 -4.22 4.44
N ALA A 269 25.42 -4.93 3.57
CA ALA A 269 26.79 -5.38 3.77
C ALA A 269 27.02 -6.10 5.12
N HIS A 270 26.07 -6.96 5.49
CA HIS A 270 26.19 -7.84 6.65
C HIS A 270 27.33 -8.86 6.48
N PRO A 271 27.81 -9.53 7.55
CA PRO A 271 29.06 -10.29 7.53
C PRO A 271 29.24 -11.27 6.35
N ARG A 272 28.15 -11.86 5.84
CA ARG A 272 28.18 -12.85 4.75
C ARG A 272 27.92 -12.24 3.37
N TRP A 273 27.96 -10.92 3.20
CA TRP A 273 27.68 -10.26 1.93
C TRP A 273 28.54 -10.81 0.77
N ARG A 274 29.82 -11.13 1.02
CA ARG A 274 30.71 -11.72 0.02
C ARG A 274 30.26 -13.11 -0.42
N GLU A 275 29.89 -13.96 0.54
CA GLU A 275 29.38 -15.30 0.28
C GLU A 275 28.11 -15.27 -0.57
N VAL A 276 27.25 -14.26 -0.35
CA VAL A 276 26.06 -14.04 -1.19
C VAL A 276 26.49 -13.71 -2.63
N LEU A 277 27.36 -12.72 -2.82
CA LEU A 277 27.81 -12.36 -4.18
C LEU A 277 28.48 -13.53 -4.89
N ASP A 278 29.25 -14.35 -4.17
CA ASP A 278 29.90 -15.55 -4.72
C ASP A 278 28.88 -16.64 -5.07
N ARG A 279 27.95 -16.96 -4.16
CA ARG A 279 26.89 -17.96 -4.38
C ARG A 279 26.08 -17.66 -5.63
N TRP A 280 25.74 -16.39 -5.83
CA TRP A 280 24.95 -15.94 -6.98
C TRP A 280 25.80 -15.56 -8.20
N HIS A 281 27.12 -15.79 -8.14
CA HIS A 281 28.06 -15.52 -9.23
C HIS A 281 27.97 -14.07 -9.76
N ILE A 282 27.76 -13.12 -8.84
CA ILE A 282 27.56 -11.71 -9.15
C ILE A 282 28.85 -11.12 -9.71
N GLY A 283 28.78 -10.66 -10.96
CA GLY A 283 29.88 -9.97 -11.65
C GLY A 283 29.68 -8.46 -11.76
N LEU A 284 28.45 -7.99 -11.63
CA LEU A 284 28.06 -6.59 -11.77
C LEU A 284 27.20 -6.16 -10.59
N VAL A 285 27.45 -4.98 -10.02
CA VAL A 285 26.62 -4.43 -8.94
C VAL A 285 26.20 -3.01 -9.28
N LEU A 286 24.89 -2.78 -9.39
CA LEU A 286 24.29 -1.48 -9.69
C LEU A 286 23.44 -1.01 -8.50
N VAL A 287 23.95 -0.06 -7.74
CA VAL A 287 23.34 0.39 -6.48
C VAL A 287 23.51 1.90 -6.30
N ARG A 288 22.83 2.46 -5.29
CA ARG A 288 23.04 3.85 -4.87
C ARG A 288 24.45 4.04 -4.28
N PRO A 289 25.17 5.15 -4.57
CA PRO A 289 26.51 5.42 -4.03
C PRO A 289 26.57 5.41 -2.51
N THR A 290 25.47 5.80 -1.85
CA THR A 290 25.36 5.86 -0.38
C THR A 290 25.03 4.52 0.28
N SER A 291 24.82 3.45 -0.49
CA SER A 291 24.51 2.12 0.06
C SER A 291 25.73 1.52 0.78
N ALA A 292 25.48 0.76 1.84
CA ALA A 292 26.54 0.08 2.59
C ALA A 292 27.37 -0.86 1.70
N LEU A 293 26.71 -1.53 0.74
CA LEU A 293 27.36 -2.40 -0.22
C LEU A 293 28.33 -1.63 -1.14
N ALA A 294 27.94 -0.46 -1.67
CA ALA A 294 28.82 0.35 -2.52
C ALA A 294 30.14 0.69 -1.82
N VAL A 295 30.07 1.15 -0.56
CA VAL A 295 31.25 1.47 0.26
C VAL A 295 32.15 0.24 0.43
N ARG A 296 31.56 -0.92 0.75
CA ARG A 296 32.35 -2.16 0.94
C ARG A 296 32.96 -2.71 -0.34
N LEU A 297 32.32 -2.52 -1.49
CA LEU A 297 32.84 -2.95 -2.79
C LEU A 297 34.08 -2.14 -3.18
N GLN A 298 34.05 -0.83 -2.91
CA GLN A 298 35.20 0.05 -3.11
C GLN A 298 36.40 -0.37 -2.25
N ASP A 299 36.18 -0.64 -0.96
CA ASP A 299 37.23 -1.18 -0.06
C ASP A 299 37.76 -2.56 -0.52
N ALA A 300 36.89 -3.37 -1.13
CA ALA A 300 37.23 -4.71 -1.62
C ALA A 300 37.90 -4.69 -3.01
N GLY A 301 38.18 -3.53 -3.58
CA GLY A 301 38.91 -3.40 -4.85
C GLY A 301 38.09 -3.67 -6.10
N TRP A 302 36.76 -3.60 -6.03
CA TRP A 302 35.93 -3.66 -7.24
C TRP A 302 36.14 -2.43 -8.10
N SER A 303 36.10 -2.62 -9.43
CA SER A 303 36.30 -1.54 -10.39
C SER A 303 35.00 -0.76 -10.59
N ILE A 304 35.07 0.57 -10.61
CA ILE A 304 33.92 1.43 -10.93
C ILE A 304 33.82 1.56 -12.44
N ALA A 305 32.73 1.04 -12.98
CA ALA A 305 32.40 1.06 -14.40
C ALA A 305 31.65 2.33 -14.82
N TYR A 306 30.88 2.90 -13.91
CA TYR A 306 30.09 4.11 -14.07
C TYR A 306 29.75 4.68 -12.69
N SER A 307 29.69 6.00 -12.56
CA SER A 307 29.20 6.68 -11.36
C SER A 307 28.64 8.04 -11.73
N ASP A 308 27.50 8.37 -11.15
CA ASP A 308 26.91 9.71 -11.07
C ASP A 308 26.50 10.00 -9.61
N ASP A 309 25.70 11.05 -9.38
CA ASP A 309 25.29 11.47 -8.04
C ASP A 309 24.33 10.46 -7.37
N ASP A 310 23.59 9.67 -8.15
CA ASP A 310 22.50 8.80 -7.67
C ASP A 310 22.77 7.31 -7.87
N THR A 311 23.75 6.96 -8.71
CA THR A 311 23.99 5.61 -9.22
C THR A 311 25.49 5.30 -9.31
N VAL A 312 25.87 4.09 -8.91
CA VAL A 312 27.20 3.53 -9.17
C VAL A 312 27.10 2.10 -9.70
N LEU A 313 27.87 1.81 -10.74
CA LEU A 313 28.03 0.47 -11.32
C LEU A 313 29.43 -0.04 -11.00
N PHE A 314 29.52 -1.17 -10.31
CA PHE A 314 30.76 -1.89 -10.07
C PHE A 314 30.87 -3.12 -10.97
N SER A 315 32.10 -3.46 -11.34
CA SER A 315 32.47 -4.73 -11.97
C SER A 315 33.47 -5.47 -11.09
N ARG A 316 33.23 -6.78 -10.93
CA ARG A 316 34.11 -7.68 -10.20
C ARG A 316 35.51 -7.66 -10.86
N PRO A 317 36.61 -7.66 -10.06
CA PRO A 317 37.98 -7.71 -10.57
C PRO A 317 38.31 -9.02 -11.29
#